data_AF-A0A849L2V3-F1
#
_entry.id   AF-A0A849L2V3-F1
#
_cell.length_a   1.000
_cell.length_b   1.000
_cell.length_c   1.000
_cell.angle_alpha   90.00
_cell.angle_beta   90.00
_cell.angle_gamma   90.00
#
_symmetry.space_group_name_H-M   'P 1'
#
loop_
_entity.id
_entity.type
_entity.pdbx_description
1 polymer ?
#
loop_
_entity_poly.entity_id
_entity_poly.type
_entity_poly.pdbx_seq_one_letter_code
_entity_poly.pdbx_strand_id
1 'polypeptide(L)'
;MQSVEAIARDIVAREGGFVNDPDDPGGATRHGVTIHTLRRLGLDLDRDGDVDAEDVRRLSVDQAVRIYCEEYFRKPGLDRLPARLQPTVFDMYVNAGAEAVRLLQRLLAEFGEPVAVDGVLGPRTAAATAAAWAKAPAHLADAYGIARRNYYYALADRRPASRKYARRRDGGKGGWITRAEHFISDRFRLTEAEHRARVAAWG
;
A
#
# COMPACT_ATOMS: atom_id res chain seq x y z
N MET A 1 15.03 -0.25 -12.79
CA MET A 1 14.33 -0.17 -11.49
C MET A 1 13.46 1.06 -11.54
N GLN A 2 12.16 0.95 -11.26
CA GLN A 2 11.29 2.13 -11.22
C GLN A 2 11.71 3.03 -10.06
N SER A 3 11.76 4.34 -10.25
CA SER A 3 12.02 5.29 -9.15
C SER A 3 10.79 5.40 -8.25
N VAL A 4 10.96 5.91 -7.03
CA VAL A 4 9.82 6.16 -6.12
C VAL A 4 8.79 7.10 -6.75
N GLU A 5 9.24 8.09 -7.53
CA GLU A 5 8.36 9.01 -8.25
C GLU A 5 7.56 8.31 -9.35
N ALA A 6 8.14 7.32 -10.03
CA ALA A 6 7.39 6.51 -11.00
C ALA A 6 6.29 5.69 -10.31
N ILE A 7 6.60 5.09 -9.16
CA ILE A 7 5.62 4.33 -8.37
C ILE A 7 4.51 5.26 -7.84
N ALA A 8 4.88 6.43 -7.32
CA ALA A 8 3.92 7.42 -6.87
C ALA A 8 3.04 7.95 -8.01
N ARG A 9 3.60 8.14 -9.21
CA ARG A 9 2.82 8.49 -10.41
C ARG A 9 1.86 7.37 -10.81
N ASP A 10 2.29 6.12 -10.75
CA ASP A 10 1.41 4.97 -11.03
C ASP A 10 0.27 4.88 -10.01
N ILE A 11 0.53 5.21 -8.74
CA ILE A 11 -0.51 5.32 -7.70
C ILE A 11 -1.47 6.46 -8.07
N VAL A 12 -0.96 7.68 -8.27
CA VAL A 12 -1.78 8.86 -8.61
C VAL A 12 -2.60 8.67 -9.89
N ALA A 13 -2.06 7.99 -10.91
CA ALA A 13 -2.74 7.75 -12.18
C ALA A 13 -3.90 6.75 -12.07
N ARG A 14 -3.85 5.87 -11.06
CA ARG A 14 -4.95 4.94 -10.75
C ARG A 14 -6.02 5.60 -9.89
N GLU A 15 -5.63 6.61 -9.11
CA GLU A 15 -6.54 7.41 -8.32
C GLU A 15 -7.36 8.35 -9.21
N GLY A 16 -8.65 8.42 -8.92
CA GLY A 16 -9.60 9.19 -9.73
C GLY A 16 -9.44 10.70 -9.63
N GLY A 17 -10.40 11.40 -10.24
CA GLY A 17 -10.56 12.85 -10.09
C GLY A 17 -10.99 13.24 -8.69
N PHE A 18 -11.35 14.51 -8.54
CA PHE A 18 -11.89 15.03 -7.28
C PHE A 18 -13.19 14.29 -6.89
N VAL A 19 -13.25 13.83 -5.65
CA VAL A 19 -14.44 13.26 -5.01
C VAL A 19 -14.66 13.96 -3.69
N ASN A 20 -15.89 14.34 -3.39
CA ASN A 20 -16.29 14.86 -2.08
C ASN A 20 -17.65 14.25 -1.74
N ASP A 21 -17.59 13.02 -1.23
CA ASP A 21 -18.76 12.27 -0.82
C ASP A 21 -19.09 12.64 0.64
N PRO A 22 -20.31 13.12 0.94
CA PRO A 22 -20.70 13.51 2.29
C PRO A 22 -20.70 12.33 3.29
N ASP A 23 -20.76 11.09 2.81
CA ASP A 23 -20.69 9.88 3.64
C ASP A 23 -19.25 9.35 3.79
N ASP A 24 -18.27 9.94 3.08
CA ASP A 24 -16.86 9.54 3.17
C ASP A 24 -16.17 10.25 4.35
N PRO A 25 -15.71 9.51 5.39
CA PRO A 25 -14.97 10.11 6.50
C PRO A 25 -13.66 10.79 6.07
N GLY A 26 -13.13 10.45 4.89
CA GLY A 26 -11.95 11.08 4.29
C GLY A 26 -12.18 12.51 3.80
N GLY A 27 -13.45 12.89 3.55
CA GLY A 27 -13.82 14.19 2.98
C GLY A 27 -13.29 14.40 1.55
N ALA A 28 -13.20 15.66 1.13
CA ALA A 28 -12.71 16.03 -0.18
C ALA A 28 -11.35 15.36 -0.48
N THR A 29 -11.27 14.64 -1.59
CA THR A 29 -10.11 13.84 -2.00
C THR A 29 -9.83 14.02 -3.49
N ARG A 30 -8.57 14.21 -3.86
CA ARG A 30 -8.12 14.21 -5.26
C ARG A 30 -6.77 13.51 -5.36
N HIS A 31 -6.58 12.68 -6.38
CA HIS A 31 -5.33 11.90 -6.55
C HIS A 31 -5.00 11.00 -5.34
N GLY A 32 -6.01 10.58 -4.57
CA GLY A 32 -5.87 9.83 -3.32
C GLY A 32 -5.37 10.64 -2.11
N VAL A 33 -5.15 11.95 -2.27
CA VAL A 33 -4.79 12.86 -1.19
C VAL A 33 -6.05 13.52 -0.64
N THR A 34 -6.27 13.38 0.66
CA THR A 34 -7.45 13.90 1.37
C THR A 34 -7.25 15.33 1.88
N ILE A 35 -8.34 16.04 2.13
CA ILE A 35 -8.36 17.34 2.80
C ILE A 35 -7.66 17.28 4.18
N HIS A 36 -7.81 16.18 4.91
CA HIS A 36 -7.12 15.97 6.18
C HIS A 36 -5.60 15.93 6.00
N THR A 37 -5.12 15.38 4.88
CA THR A 37 -3.69 15.41 4.54
C THR A 37 -3.23 16.83 4.24
N LEU A 38 -3.97 17.60 3.44
CA LEU A 38 -3.61 18.99 3.16
C LEU A 38 -3.61 19.85 4.42
N ARG A 39 -4.63 19.74 5.26
CA ARG A 39 -4.74 20.45 6.55
C ARG A 39 -3.57 20.15 7.48
N ARG A 40 -3.24 18.86 7.63
CA ARG A 40 -2.10 18.42 8.44
C ARG A 40 -0.76 18.96 7.92
N LEU A 41 -0.65 19.20 6.62
CA LEU A 41 0.54 19.75 5.98
C LEU A 41 0.50 21.29 5.85
N GLY A 42 -0.62 21.94 6.16
CA GLY A 42 -0.81 23.38 5.98
C GLY A 42 -0.73 23.82 4.51
N LEU A 43 -1.22 22.99 3.59
CA LEU A 43 -1.16 23.25 2.15
C LEU A 43 -2.39 24.03 1.68
N ASP A 44 -2.34 25.34 1.90
CA ASP A 44 -3.22 26.35 1.28
C ASP A 44 -2.69 26.65 -0.14
N LEU A 45 -3.39 26.11 -1.14
CA LEU A 45 -2.99 26.10 -2.55
C LEU A 45 -3.57 27.26 -3.34
N ASP A 46 -4.70 27.85 -2.93
CA ASP A 46 -5.24 29.07 -3.55
C ASP A 46 -4.84 30.37 -2.84
N ARG A 47 -4.27 30.27 -1.63
CA ARG A 47 -3.73 31.35 -0.80
C ARG A 47 -4.79 32.28 -0.25
N ASP A 48 -5.96 31.74 0.10
CA ASP A 48 -7.05 32.52 0.69
C ASP A 48 -7.01 32.57 2.24
N GLY A 49 -6.13 31.79 2.86
CA GLY A 49 -5.87 31.80 4.29
C GLY A 49 -6.49 30.64 5.08
N ASP A 50 -7.16 29.69 4.42
CA ASP A 50 -7.56 28.43 5.03
C ASP A 50 -7.19 27.19 4.20
N VAL A 51 -7.59 26.00 4.67
CA VAL A 51 -7.38 24.75 3.91
C VAL A 51 -8.70 24.01 3.80
N ASP A 52 -9.24 24.03 2.58
CA ASP A 52 -10.61 23.64 2.29
C ASP A 52 -10.72 22.69 1.09
N ALA A 53 -11.92 22.55 0.52
CA ALA A 53 -12.14 21.66 -0.62
C ALA A 53 -11.61 22.23 -1.95
N GLU A 54 -11.50 23.55 -2.09
CA GLU A 54 -10.96 24.22 -3.28
C GLU A 54 -9.45 23.96 -3.41
N ASP A 55 -8.71 23.88 -2.30
CA ASP A 55 -7.33 23.42 -2.30
C ASP A 55 -7.19 22.00 -2.85
N VAL A 56 -8.04 21.08 -2.37
CA VAL A 56 -8.05 19.71 -2.86
C VAL A 56 -8.37 19.67 -4.35
N ARG A 57 -9.25 20.55 -4.84
CA ARG A 57 -9.50 20.70 -6.29
C ARG A 57 -8.29 21.26 -7.03
N ARG A 58 -7.45 22.09 -6.42
CA ARG A 58 -6.25 22.67 -7.06
C ARG A 58 -5.03 21.76 -7.02
N LEU A 59 -5.08 20.68 -6.26
CA LEU A 59 -4.00 19.73 -6.15
C LEU A 59 -3.62 19.14 -7.52
N SER A 60 -2.42 19.49 -7.98
CA SER A 60 -1.83 18.94 -9.20
C SER A 60 -1.27 17.53 -8.98
N VAL A 61 -1.10 16.80 -10.08
CA VAL A 61 -0.46 15.47 -10.07
C VAL A 61 0.94 15.53 -9.47
N ASP A 62 1.76 16.51 -9.84
CA ASP A 62 3.13 16.62 -9.31
C ASP A 62 3.15 16.96 -7.81
N GLN A 63 2.20 17.76 -7.31
CA GLN A 63 2.05 17.98 -5.87
C GLN A 63 1.65 16.69 -5.16
N ALA A 64 0.67 15.95 -5.69
CA ALA A 64 0.27 14.67 -5.13
C ALA A 64 1.45 13.68 -5.09
N VAL A 65 2.22 13.56 -6.17
CA VAL A 65 3.43 12.72 -6.24
C VAL A 65 4.44 13.11 -5.17
N ARG A 66 4.70 14.42 -4.96
CA ARG A 66 5.59 14.89 -3.89
C ARG A 66 5.06 14.50 -2.51
N ILE A 67 3.77 14.68 -2.26
CA ILE A 67 3.14 14.26 -0.99
C ILE A 67 3.32 12.77 -0.76
N TYR A 68 3.10 11.93 -1.77
CA TYR A 68 3.33 10.49 -1.69
C TYR A 68 4.78 10.14 -1.37
N CYS A 69 5.75 10.73 -2.07
CA CYS A 69 7.17 10.48 -1.83
C CYS A 69 7.62 10.91 -0.42
N GLU A 70 7.18 12.08 0.07
CA GLU A 70 7.60 12.55 1.40
C GLU A 70 6.84 11.84 2.52
N GLU A 71 5.51 11.88 2.50
CA GLU A 71 4.69 11.51 3.65
C GLU A 71 4.42 10.01 3.75
N TYR A 72 4.40 9.31 2.62
CA TYR A 72 4.04 7.89 2.56
C TYR A 72 5.23 6.98 2.24
N PHE A 73 6.37 7.54 1.84
CA PHE A 73 7.58 6.78 1.54
C PHE A 73 8.78 7.15 2.42
N ARG A 74 9.28 8.40 2.38
CA ARG A 74 10.48 8.79 3.14
C ARG A 74 10.22 8.93 4.64
N LYS A 75 9.16 9.63 5.03
CA LYS A 75 8.83 9.87 6.45
C LYS A 75 8.58 8.58 7.24
N PRO A 76 7.89 7.55 6.68
CA PRO A 76 7.80 6.24 7.34
C PRO A 76 9.11 5.44 7.28
N GLY A 77 10.13 5.87 6.55
CA GLY A 77 11.43 5.20 6.44
C GLY A 77 11.50 4.09 5.39
N LEU A 78 10.56 4.04 4.43
CA LEU A 78 10.54 2.98 3.41
C LEU A 78 11.74 3.05 2.47
N ASP A 79 12.36 4.21 2.32
CA ASP A 79 13.60 4.45 1.57
C ASP A 79 14.79 3.65 2.11
N ARG A 80 14.74 3.22 3.37
CA ARG A 80 15.76 2.37 4.02
C ARG A 80 15.66 0.90 3.63
N LEU A 81 14.58 0.50 2.96
CA LEU A 81 14.38 -0.89 2.53
C LEU A 81 15.20 -1.20 1.28
N PRO A 82 15.52 -2.48 1.02
CA PRO A 82 16.06 -2.91 -0.26
C PRO A 82 15.18 -2.45 -1.41
N ALA A 83 15.79 -1.92 -2.48
CA ALA A 83 15.05 -1.21 -3.52
C ALA A 83 14.00 -2.06 -4.27
N ARG A 84 14.15 -3.40 -4.31
CA ARG A 84 13.13 -4.30 -4.88
C ARG A 84 11.95 -4.56 -3.94
N LEU A 85 12.10 -4.33 -2.63
CA LEU A 85 11.04 -4.47 -1.63
C LEU A 85 10.22 -3.17 -1.50
N GLN A 86 10.85 -2.02 -1.74
CA GLN A 86 10.24 -0.70 -1.65
C GLN A 86 8.88 -0.58 -2.38
N PRO A 87 8.69 -1.00 -3.65
CA PRO A 87 7.44 -0.76 -4.37
C PRO A 87 6.22 -1.44 -3.73
N THR A 88 6.37 -2.70 -3.33
CA THR A 88 5.26 -3.48 -2.77
C THR A 88 4.89 -3.03 -1.35
N VAL A 89 5.89 -2.65 -0.54
CA VAL A 89 5.66 -2.09 0.80
C VAL A 89 5.02 -0.71 0.69
N PHE A 90 5.50 0.13 -0.22
CA PHE A 90 4.97 1.47 -0.45
C PHE A 90 3.51 1.45 -0.91
N ASP A 91 3.19 0.66 -1.93
CA ASP A 91 1.81 0.50 -2.41
C ASP A 91 0.90 -0.03 -1.28
N MET A 92 1.37 -0.98 -0.45
CA MET A 92 0.59 -1.42 0.71
C MET A 92 0.45 -0.34 1.78
N TYR A 93 1.49 0.45 2.04
CA TYR A 93 1.49 1.51 3.04
C TYR A 93 0.49 2.62 2.70
N VAL A 94 0.35 2.97 1.41
CA VAL A 94 -0.72 3.87 0.95
C VAL A 94 -2.10 3.28 1.26
N ASN A 95 -2.30 1.98 1.08
CA ASN A 95 -3.59 1.33 1.29
C ASN A 95 -3.91 1.00 2.77
N ALA A 96 -2.91 0.78 3.61
CA ALA A 96 -3.09 0.17 4.94
C ALA A 96 -2.20 0.76 6.05
N GLY A 97 -1.41 1.79 5.74
CA GLY A 97 -0.52 2.47 6.68
C GLY A 97 0.41 1.52 7.42
N ALA A 98 0.45 1.65 8.75
CA ALA A 98 1.31 0.87 9.63
C ALA A 98 1.16 -0.66 9.50
N GLU A 99 0.03 -1.18 9.01
CA GLU A 99 -0.11 -2.62 8.76
C GLU A 99 0.83 -3.16 7.69
N ALA A 100 1.26 -2.33 6.73
CA ALA A 100 2.29 -2.71 5.77
C ALA A 100 3.62 -3.02 6.48
N VAL A 101 3.98 -2.17 7.46
CA VAL A 101 5.20 -2.36 8.26
C VAL A 101 5.05 -3.53 9.22
N ARG A 102 3.89 -3.69 9.89
CA ARG A 102 3.64 -4.84 10.76
C ARG A 102 3.70 -6.16 10.02
N LEU A 103 3.21 -6.20 8.79
CA LEU A 103 3.32 -7.38 7.94
C LEU A 103 4.79 -7.72 7.65
N LEU A 104 5.61 -6.72 7.31
CA LEU A 104 7.05 -6.92 7.13
C LEU A 104 7.69 -7.43 8.42
N GLN A 105 7.43 -6.80 9.56
CA GLN A 105 8.00 -7.19 10.86
C GLN A 105 7.68 -8.64 11.24
N ARG A 106 6.44 -9.10 10.99
CA ARG A 106 6.05 -10.51 11.17
C ARG A 106 6.82 -11.43 10.22
N LEU A 107 6.92 -11.05 8.94
CA LEU A 107 7.65 -11.83 7.93
C LEU A 107 9.13 -11.96 8.28
N LEU A 108 9.77 -10.92 8.82
CA LEU A 108 11.19 -10.97 9.19
C LEU A 108 11.48 -12.08 10.22
N ALA A 109 10.54 -12.39 11.12
CA ALA A 109 10.68 -13.51 12.04
C ALA A 109 10.78 -14.86 11.33
N GLU A 110 10.06 -15.05 10.21
CA GLU A 110 10.14 -16.26 9.38
C GLU A 110 11.50 -16.40 8.67
N PHE A 111 12.21 -15.29 8.47
CA PHE A 111 13.60 -15.25 7.97
C PHE A 111 14.65 -15.30 9.09
N GLY A 112 14.22 -15.55 10.33
CA GLY A 112 15.09 -15.61 11.51
C GLY A 112 15.64 -14.25 11.94
N GLU A 113 14.94 -13.16 11.64
CA GLU A 113 15.30 -11.78 12.01
C GLU A 113 14.15 -11.12 12.82
N PRO A 114 13.80 -11.65 14.01
CA PRO A 114 12.65 -11.16 14.77
C PRO A 114 12.85 -9.72 15.24
N VAL A 115 11.80 -8.92 15.10
CA VAL A 115 11.70 -7.54 15.62
C VAL A 115 10.32 -7.32 16.26
N ALA A 116 10.17 -6.27 17.06
CA ALA A 116 8.87 -5.89 17.59
C ALA A 116 7.89 -5.57 16.43
N VAL A 117 6.64 -6.02 16.55
CA VAL A 117 5.58 -5.79 15.56
C VAL A 117 4.78 -4.53 15.95
N ASP A 118 5.44 -3.38 15.94
CA ASP A 118 4.86 -2.08 16.34
C ASP A 118 4.29 -1.28 15.15
N GLY A 119 4.67 -1.62 13.92
CA GLY A 119 4.30 -0.89 12.70
C GLY A 119 5.19 0.32 12.41
N VAL A 120 6.33 0.44 13.10
CA VAL A 120 7.30 1.53 12.92
C VAL A 120 8.54 1.00 12.21
N LEU A 121 8.88 1.58 11.06
CA LEU A 121 10.11 1.24 10.35
C LEU A 121 11.27 2.09 10.88
N GLY A 122 11.70 1.77 12.08
CA GLY A 122 12.90 2.32 12.72
C GLY A 122 14.19 1.62 12.28
N PRO A 123 15.34 2.05 12.83
CA PRO A 123 16.65 1.45 12.52
C PRO A 123 16.71 -0.07 12.75
N ARG A 124 16.00 -0.58 13.77
CA ARG A 124 15.93 -2.02 14.06
C ARG A 124 15.23 -2.82 12.97
N THR A 125 14.05 -2.36 12.52
CA THR A 125 13.32 -2.99 11.41
C THR A 125 14.13 -2.92 10.11
N ALA A 126 14.80 -1.79 9.84
CA ALA A 126 15.65 -1.65 8.66
C ALA A 126 16.85 -2.61 8.67
N ALA A 127 17.54 -2.73 9.81
CA ALA A 127 18.67 -3.65 9.97
C ALA A 127 18.26 -5.12 9.82
N ALA A 128 17.16 -5.53 10.48
CA ALA A 128 16.60 -6.87 10.33
C ALA A 128 16.17 -7.16 8.87
N THR A 129 15.63 -6.15 8.17
CA THR A 129 15.30 -6.29 6.75
C THR A 129 16.54 -6.48 5.89
N ALA A 130 17.63 -5.74 6.16
CA ALA A 130 18.89 -5.91 5.45
C ALA A 130 19.49 -7.31 5.69
N ALA A 131 19.43 -7.82 6.92
CA ALA A 131 19.89 -9.16 7.25
C ALA A 131 19.06 -10.26 6.57
N ALA A 132 17.72 -10.15 6.59
CA ALA A 132 16.83 -11.06 5.86
C ALA A 132 17.07 -10.99 4.34
N TRP A 133 17.30 -9.79 3.81
CA TRP A 133 17.63 -9.58 2.40
C TRP A 133 18.95 -10.25 2.02
N ALA A 134 19.98 -10.18 2.87
CA ALA A 134 21.26 -10.85 2.61
C ALA A 134 21.12 -12.38 2.55
N LYS A 135 20.24 -12.97 3.39
CA LYS A 135 19.95 -14.41 3.36
C LYS A 135 19.18 -14.83 2.10
N ALA A 136 18.25 -14.00 1.62
CA ALA A 136 17.32 -14.36 0.56
C ALA A 136 16.99 -13.20 -0.41
N PRO A 137 17.99 -12.66 -1.12
CA PRO A 137 17.82 -11.43 -1.92
C PRO A 137 16.90 -11.61 -3.13
N ALA A 138 16.70 -12.86 -3.58
CA ALA A 138 15.79 -13.19 -4.65
C ALA A 138 14.34 -13.44 -4.19
N HIS A 139 14.09 -13.60 -2.88
CA HIS A 139 12.82 -14.13 -2.38
C HIS A 139 12.09 -13.20 -1.42
N LEU A 140 12.76 -12.28 -0.70
CA LEU A 140 12.09 -11.47 0.33
C LEU A 140 10.98 -10.57 -0.25
N ALA A 141 11.17 -10.00 -1.45
CA ALA A 141 10.14 -9.19 -2.11
C ALA A 141 8.92 -10.03 -2.50
N ASP A 142 9.14 -11.22 -3.07
CA ASP A 142 8.07 -12.17 -3.41
C ASP A 142 7.34 -12.63 -2.15
N ALA A 143 8.08 -12.97 -1.09
CA ALA A 143 7.54 -13.39 0.19
C ALA A 143 6.65 -12.31 0.82
N TYR A 144 7.07 -11.04 0.78
CA TYR A 144 6.24 -9.92 1.23
C TYR A 144 4.97 -9.77 0.40
N GLY A 145 5.06 -9.86 -0.93
CA GLY A 145 3.87 -9.80 -1.79
C GLY A 145 2.90 -10.95 -1.52
N ILE A 146 3.40 -12.17 -1.28
CA ILE A 146 2.58 -13.34 -0.89
C ILE A 146 1.92 -13.09 0.47
N ALA A 147 2.69 -12.63 1.46
CA ALA A 147 2.18 -12.31 2.79
C ALA A 147 1.07 -11.23 2.70
N ARG A 148 1.24 -10.24 1.83
CA ARG A 148 0.24 -9.19 1.57
C ARG A 148 -1.03 -9.75 0.93
N ARG A 149 -0.89 -10.61 -0.08
CA ARG A 149 -2.04 -11.30 -0.69
C ARG A 149 -2.82 -12.09 0.36
N ASN A 150 -2.11 -12.84 1.21
CA ASN A 150 -2.71 -13.64 2.27
C ASN A 150 -3.37 -12.77 3.34
N TYR A 151 -2.80 -11.61 3.67
CA TYR A 151 -3.42 -10.62 4.54
C TYR A 151 -4.78 -10.16 4.00
N TYR A 152 -4.89 -9.86 2.70
CA TYR A 152 -6.17 -9.46 2.10
C TYR A 152 -7.20 -10.57 2.09
N TYR A 153 -6.81 -11.82 1.85
CA TYR A 153 -7.72 -12.96 2.01
C TYR A 153 -8.20 -13.08 3.46
N ALA A 154 -7.30 -13.04 4.44
CA ALA A 154 -7.66 -13.14 5.85
C ALA A 154 -8.56 -11.97 6.32
N LEU A 155 -8.39 -10.78 5.75
CA LEU A 155 -9.29 -9.65 6.00
C LEU A 155 -10.69 -9.92 5.42
N ALA A 156 -10.79 -10.44 4.21
CA ALA A 156 -12.06 -10.78 3.56
C ALA A 156 -12.76 -12.01 4.18
N ASP A 157 -12.00 -12.94 4.77
CA ASP A 157 -12.53 -14.05 5.57
C ASP A 157 -13.28 -13.49 6.80
N ARG A 158 -12.65 -12.54 7.51
CA ARG A 158 -13.19 -11.93 8.74
C ARG A 158 -14.29 -10.90 8.47
N ARG A 159 -14.28 -10.23 7.31
CA ARG A 159 -15.23 -9.18 6.95
C ARG A 159 -15.89 -9.50 5.60
N PRO A 160 -17.07 -10.14 5.59
CA PRO A 160 -17.77 -10.48 4.35
C PRO A 160 -18.00 -9.30 3.40
N ALA A 161 -18.28 -8.10 3.94
CA ALA A 161 -18.42 -6.87 3.15
C ALA A 161 -17.17 -6.48 2.34
N SER A 162 -15.98 -6.97 2.73
CA SER A 162 -14.71 -6.72 2.05
C SER A 162 -14.40 -7.73 0.94
N ARG A 163 -15.15 -8.84 0.82
CA ARG A 163 -14.91 -9.87 -0.21
C ARG A 163 -14.95 -9.31 -1.62
N LYS A 164 -15.78 -8.30 -1.88
CA LYS A 164 -15.87 -7.59 -3.17
C LYS A 164 -14.56 -7.00 -3.67
N TYR A 165 -13.60 -6.72 -2.76
CA TYR A 165 -12.28 -6.20 -3.12
C TYR A 165 -11.28 -7.33 -3.45
N ALA A 166 -11.49 -8.53 -2.91
CA ALA A 166 -10.64 -9.70 -3.12
C ALA A 166 -11.16 -10.63 -4.24
N ARG A 167 -12.47 -10.63 -4.53
CA ARG A 167 -13.16 -11.45 -5.54
C ARG A 167 -14.15 -10.59 -6.33
N ARG A 168 -14.05 -10.62 -7.66
CA ARG A 168 -14.99 -9.98 -8.59
C ARG A 168 -16.29 -10.78 -8.70
N ARG A 169 -17.32 -10.21 -9.34
CA ARG A 169 -18.63 -10.86 -9.54
C ARG A 169 -18.57 -12.11 -10.41
N ASP A 170 -17.62 -12.17 -11.36
CA ASP A 170 -17.35 -13.34 -12.21
C ASP A 170 -16.57 -14.46 -11.48
N GLY A 171 -16.31 -14.30 -10.18
CA GLY A 171 -15.51 -15.23 -9.38
C GLY A 171 -14.00 -15.11 -9.58
N GLY A 172 -13.53 -14.19 -10.44
CA GLY A 172 -12.11 -13.93 -10.65
C GLY A 172 -11.50 -13.01 -9.61
N LYS A 173 -10.18 -12.82 -9.69
CA LYS A 173 -9.42 -12.04 -8.71
C LYS A 173 -9.86 -10.57 -8.63
N GLY A 174 -10.18 -10.13 -7.43
CA GLY A 174 -10.44 -8.72 -7.13
C GLY A 174 -9.17 -7.86 -7.08
N GLY A 175 -9.37 -6.53 -7.07
CA GLY A 175 -8.30 -5.55 -7.12
C GLY A 175 -7.29 -5.62 -5.96
N TRP A 176 -7.64 -6.19 -4.81
CA TRP A 176 -6.66 -6.45 -3.73
C TRP A 176 -5.66 -7.54 -4.12
N ILE A 177 -6.13 -8.61 -4.76
CA ILE A 177 -5.31 -9.77 -5.10
C ILE A 177 -4.44 -9.46 -6.31
N THR A 178 -5.01 -8.88 -7.36
CA THR A 178 -4.25 -8.53 -8.56
C THR A 178 -3.15 -7.50 -8.27
N ARG A 179 -3.42 -6.51 -7.40
CA ARG A 179 -2.40 -5.54 -6.96
C ARG A 179 -1.30 -6.17 -6.12
N ALA A 180 -1.64 -7.05 -5.17
CA ALA A 180 -0.62 -7.74 -4.39
C ALA A 180 0.29 -8.62 -5.28
N GLU A 181 -0.31 -9.33 -6.24
CA GLU A 181 0.41 -10.23 -7.14
C GLU A 181 1.21 -9.53 -8.24
N HIS A 182 0.90 -8.28 -8.57
CA HIS A 182 1.67 -7.47 -9.51
C HIS A 182 3.15 -7.37 -9.13
N PHE A 183 3.45 -7.36 -7.83
CA PHE A 183 4.81 -7.27 -7.31
C PHE A 183 5.49 -8.62 -7.08
N ILE A 184 4.80 -9.71 -7.40
CA ILE A 184 5.30 -11.08 -7.20
C ILE A 184 5.65 -11.68 -8.56
N SER A 185 6.75 -12.42 -8.60
CA SER A 185 7.13 -13.29 -9.72
C SER A 185 5.97 -14.21 -10.13
N ASP A 186 5.76 -14.37 -11.44
CA ASP A 186 4.62 -15.10 -12.01
C ASP A 186 4.41 -16.50 -11.40
N ARG A 187 5.50 -17.22 -11.12
CA ARG A 187 5.48 -18.57 -10.53
C ARG A 187 4.81 -18.68 -9.15
N PHE A 188 4.64 -17.57 -8.43
CA PHE A 188 4.02 -17.53 -7.10
C PHE A 188 2.63 -16.92 -7.10
N ARG A 189 2.17 -16.41 -8.25
CA ARG A 189 0.79 -15.94 -8.42
C ARG A 189 -0.13 -17.15 -8.41
N LEU A 190 -1.29 -17.03 -7.78
CA LEU A 190 -2.30 -18.05 -7.93
C LEU A 190 -2.76 -18.11 -9.39
N THR A 191 -3.20 -19.25 -9.86
CA THR A 191 -4.03 -19.32 -11.06
C THR A 191 -5.45 -18.86 -10.74
N GLU A 192 -6.28 -18.62 -11.76
CA GLU A 192 -7.72 -18.35 -11.53
C GLU A 192 -8.41 -19.55 -10.86
N ALA A 193 -7.98 -20.78 -11.14
CA ALA A 193 -8.51 -21.98 -10.50
C ALA A 193 -8.17 -22.03 -9.00
N GLU A 194 -6.90 -21.78 -8.64
CA GLU A 194 -6.46 -21.72 -7.25
C GLU A 194 -7.11 -20.56 -6.49
N HIS A 195 -7.29 -19.40 -7.13
CA HIS A 195 -8.05 -18.30 -6.54
C HIS A 195 -9.48 -18.71 -6.23
N ARG A 196 -10.20 -19.29 -7.21
CA ARG A 196 -11.57 -19.78 -7.02
C ARG A 196 -11.67 -20.81 -5.91
N ALA A 197 -10.72 -21.75 -5.85
CA ALA A 197 -10.64 -22.72 -4.77
C ALA A 197 -10.43 -22.03 -3.40
N ARG A 198 -9.53 -21.04 -3.32
CA ARG A 198 -9.26 -20.29 -2.07
C ARG A 198 -10.48 -19.54 -1.54
N VAL A 199 -11.36 -19.08 -2.42
CA VAL A 199 -12.55 -18.27 -2.06
C VAL A 199 -13.86 -19.05 -2.12
N ALA A 200 -13.82 -20.37 -2.34
CA ALA A 200 -15.03 -21.19 -2.51
C ALA A 200 -15.98 -21.15 -1.29
N ALA A 201 -15.43 -21.01 -0.08
CA ALA A 201 -16.20 -20.95 1.16
C ALA A 201 -16.95 -19.61 1.36
N TRP A 202 -16.79 -18.62 0.48
CA TRP A 202 -17.39 -17.30 0.65
C TRP A 202 -18.83 -17.18 0.18
N GLY A 203 -19.40 -18.21 -0.48
CA GLY A 203 -20.64 -18.09 -1.23
C GLY A 203 -20.40 -17.27 -2.49
#